data_AF-A0A3M0WZ69-F1
#
_entry.id   AF-A0A3M0WZ69-F1
#
_cell.length_a   1.000
_cell.length_b   1.000
_cell.length_c   1.000
_cell.angle_alpha   90.00
_cell.angle_beta   90.00
_cell.angle_gamma   90.00
#
_symmetry.space_group_name_H-M   'P 1'
#
loop_
_entity.id
_entity.type
_entity.pdbx_description
1 polymer ?
#
loop_
_entity_poly.entity_id
_entity_poly.type
_entity_poly.pdbx_seq_one_letter_code
_entity_poly.pdbx_strand_id
1 'polypeptide(L)' 'MKSDIQRINNIIGQLEGIKKMIENEKDCFEVIVQVKAVKSAMHSFASHYISEQLLGCINSCRKDEQKNTCKKLIKEIIN' A
#
# COMPACT_ATOMS: atom_id res chain seq x y z
N MET A 1 17.19 -3.62 6.90
CA MET A 1 15.85 -3.06 6.60
C MET A 1 15.25 -3.87 5.44
N LYS A 2 13.95 -4.21 5.45
CA LYS A 2 13.33 -4.95 4.33
C LYS A 2 13.22 -4.02 3.11
N SER A 3 13.53 -4.53 1.91
CA SER A 3 13.35 -3.79 0.65
C SER A 3 11.87 -3.61 0.29
N ASP A 4 11.57 -2.67 -0.61
CA ASP A 4 10.21 -2.47 -1.14
C ASP A 4 9.63 -3.74 -1.76
N ILE A 5 10.45 -4.48 -2.52
CA ILE A 5 10.05 -5.76 -3.09
C ILE A 5 9.71 -6.77 -2.00
N GLN A 6 10.50 -6.84 -0.92
CA GLN A 6 10.19 -7.71 0.21
C GLN A 6 8.89 -7.32 0.92
N ARG A 7 8.58 -6.02 1.02
CA ARG A 7 7.31 -5.53 1.60
C ARG A 7 6.12 -5.91 0.71
N ILE A 8 6.21 -5.66 -0.59
CA ILE A 8 5.21 -6.05 -1.60
C ILE A 8 4.97 -7.57 -1.56
N ASN A 9 6.03 -8.38 -1.57
CA ASN A 9 5.89 -9.85 -1.54
C ASN A 9 5.15 -10.34 -0.29
N ASN A 10 5.36 -9.70 0.87
CA ASN A 10 4.60 -10.03 2.07
C ASN A 10 3.11 -9.67 1.92
N ILE A 11 2.79 -8.51 1.35
CA ILE A 11 1.40 -8.08 1.11
C ILE A 11 0.70 -9.04 0.14
N ILE A 12 1.38 -9.45 -0.93
CA ILE A 12 0.86 -10.45 -1.88
C ILE A 12 0.56 -11.77 -1.15
N GLY A 13 1.48 -12.25 -0.30
CA GLY A 13 1.26 -13.46 0.49
C GLY A 13 0.05 -13.36 1.43
N GLN A 14 -0.19 -12.18 2.03
CA GLN A 14 -1.38 -11.95 2.86
C GLN A 14 -2.68 -11.95 2.02
N LEU A 15 -2.67 -11.35 0.82
CA LEU A 15 -3.81 -11.36 -0.10
C LEU A 15 -4.14 -12.78 -0.57
N GLU A 16 -3.13 -13.57 -0.93
CA GLU A 16 -3.30 -15.00 -1.24
C GLU A 16 -3.85 -15.79 -0.05
N GLY A 17 -3.43 -15.46 1.17
CA GLY A 17 -3.99 -16.01 2.40
C GLY A 17 -5.49 -15.71 2.53
N ILE A 18 -5.90 -14.44 2.37
CA ILE A 18 -7.31 -14.02 2.41
C ILE A 18 -8.13 -14.74 1.34
N LYS A 19 -7.62 -14.83 0.12
CA LYS A 19 -8.27 -15.56 -0.98
C LYS A 19 -8.59 -17.00 -0.56
N LYS A 20 -7.60 -17.73 -0.03
CA LYS A 20 -7.79 -19.09 0.48
C LYS A 20 -8.77 -19.15 1.65
N MET A 21 -8.78 -18.16 2.54
CA MET A 21 -9.76 -18.13 3.65
C MET A 21 -11.19 -18.01 3.12
N ILE A 22 -11.42 -17.18 2.10
CA ILE A 22 -12.72 -17.02 1.46
C ILE A 22 -13.12 -18.30 0.72
N GLU A 23 -12.21 -18.89 -0.07
CA GLU A 23 -12.46 -20.14 -0.81
C GLU A 23 -12.80 -21.32 0.12
N ASN A 24 -12.23 -21.33 1.34
CA ASN A 24 -12.49 -22.35 2.35
C ASN A 24 -13.61 -21.97 3.34
N GLU A 25 -14.41 -20.95 3.02
CA GLU A 25 -15.55 -20.49 3.84
C GLU A 25 -15.19 -20.27 5.32
N LYS A 26 -14.01 -19.68 5.58
CA LYS A 26 -13.58 -19.33 6.94
C LYS A 26 -14.51 -18.29 7.56
N ASP A 27 -14.46 -18.25 8.90
CA ASP A 27 -15.25 -17.31 9.68
C ASP A 27 -15.05 -15.86 9.22
N CYS A 28 -16.17 -15.14 9.09
CA CYS A 28 -16.18 -13.79 8.55
C CYS A 28 -15.35 -12.81 9.39
N PHE A 29 -15.32 -12.99 10.71
CA PHE A 29 -14.55 -12.14 11.61
C PHE A 29 -13.05 -12.37 11.41
N GLU A 30 -12.61 -13.63 11.27
CA GLU A 30 -11.21 -13.94 10.94
C GLU A 30 -10.76 -13.32 9.61
N VAL A 31 -11.60 -13.40 8.57
CA VAL A 31 -11.30 -12.79 7.27
C VAL A 31 -11.19 -11.26 7.39
N ILE A 32 -12.11 -10.61 8.11
CA ILE A 32 -12.09 -9.16 8.34
C ILE A 32 -10.80 -8.73 9.08
N VAL A 33 -10.35 -9.52 10.06
CA VAL A 33 -9.08 -9.25 10.77
C VAL A 33 -7.90 -9.28 9.79
N GLN A 34 -7.84 -10.26 8.88
CA GLN A 34 -6.77 -10.32 7.89
C GLN A 34 -6.84 -9.18 6.86
N VAL A 35 -8.04 -8.80 6.41
CA VAL A 35 -8.24 -7.64 5.52
C VAL A 35 -7.72 -6.36 6.19
N LYS A 36 -8.01 -6.15 7.47
CA LYS A 36 -7.48 -5.02 8.24
C LYS A 36 -5.95 -5.05 8.32
N ALA A 37 -5.35 -6.23 8.52
CA ALA A 37 -3.90 -6.39 8.55
C ALA A 37 -3.24 -6.02 7.21
N VAL A 38 -3.81 -6.48 6.09
CA VAL A 38 -3.34 -6.12 4.73
C VAL A 38 -3.45 -4.62 4.48
N LYS A 39 -4.58 -4.00 4.84
CA LYS A 39 -4.77 -2.55 4.72
C LYS A 39 -3.68 -1.78 5.47
N SER A 40 -3.37 -2.20 6.69
CA SER A 40 -2.32 -1.58 7.50
C SER A 40 -0.93 -1.77 6.89
N ALA A 41 -0.62 -2.97 6.36
CA ALA A 41 0.65 -3.25 5.70
C ALA A 41 0.83 -2.42 4.43
N MET A 42 -0.23 -2.29 3.62
CA MET A 42 -0.24 -1.47 2.41
C MET A 42 -0.06 0.02 2.73
N HIS A 43 -0.75 0.55 3.74
CA HIS A 43 -0.60 1.95 4.16
C HIS A 43 0.83 2.24 4.63
N SER A 44 1.41 1.34 5.44
CA SER A 44 2.81 1.46 5.88
C SER A 44 3.80 1.42 4.72
N PHE A 45 3.60 0.52 3.75
CA PHE A 45 4.41 0.47 2.53
C PHE A 45 4.28 1.75 1.71
N ALA A 46 3.06 2.23 1.48
CA ALA A 46 2.80 3.41 0.67
C ALA A 46 3.42 4.67 1.29
N SER A 47 3.28 4.86 2.61
CA SER A 47 3.93 5.96 3.34
C SER A 47 5.47 5.90 3.23
N HIS A 48 6.06 4.71 3.38
CA HIS A 48 7.51 4.52 3.23
C HIS A 48 8.00 4.81 1.81
N TYR A 49 7.39 4.17 0.80
CA TYR A 49 7.76 4.32 -0.60
C TYR A 49 7.61 5.77 -1.07
N ILE A 50 6.51 6.42 -0.70
CA ILE A 50 6.30 7.84 -1.00
C ILE A 50 7.36 8.67 -0.30
N SER A 51 7.66 8.45 0.97
CA SER A 51 8.66 9.26 1.69
C SER A 51 10.06 9.16 1.06
N GLU A 52 10.45 7.98 0.57
CA GLU A 52 11.73 7.79 -0.11
C GLU A 52 11.73 8.37 -1.53
N GLN A 53 10.62 8.27 -2.26
CA GLN A 53 10.51 8.72 -3.65
C GLN A 53 9.95 10.15 -3.79
N LEU A 54 9.55 10.82 -2.71
CA LEU A 54 8.81 12.10 -2.72
C LEU A 54 9.58 13.17 -3.48
N LEU A 55 10.88 13.28 -3.20
CA LEU A 55 11.76 14.24 -3.84
C LEU A 55 11.96 13.91 -5.33
N GLY A 56 12.04 12.63 -5.69
CA GLY A 56 12.16 12.17 -7.08
C GLY A 56 10.88 12.38 -7.90
N CYS A 57 9.72 12.04 -7.35
CA CYS A 57 8.41 12.19 -7.99
C CYS A 57 8.04 13.67 -8.21
N ILE A 58 8.26 14.53 -7.20
CA ILE A 58 7.96 15.96 -7.33
C ILE A 58 8.90 16.63 -8.33
N ASN A 59 10.18 16.26 -8.34
CA ASN A 59 11.17 16.85 -9.26
C ASN A 59 11.07 16.32 -10.70
N SER A 60 10.49 15.12 -10.91
CA SER A 60 10.26 14.55 -12.25
C SER A 60 8.95 15.00 -12.90
N CYS A 61 8.03 15.59 -12.16
CA CYS A 61 6.81 16.19 -12.71
C CYS A 61 7.15 17.44 -13.55
N ARG A 62 7.12 17.30 -14.88
CA ARG A 62 7.50 18.35 -15.84
C ARG A 62 6.42 19.42 -16.07
N LYS A 63 5.15 19.13 -15.75
CA LYS A 63 4.01 20.05 -15.93
C LYS A 63 3.34 20.37 -14.58
N ASP A 64 2.91 21.60 -14.37
CA ASP A 64 2.33 22.05 -13.10
C ASP A 64 1.04 21.31 -12.72
N GLU A 65 0.25 20.90 -13.71
CA GLU A 65 -0.95 20.09 -13.51
C GLU A 65 -0.63 18.71 -12.90
N GLN A 66 0.48 18.08 -13.34
CA GLN A 66 0.95 16.80 -12.80
C GLN A 66 1.45 16.95 -11.36
N LYS A 67 2.10 18.08 -11.02
CA LYS A 67 2.54 18.37 -9.65
C LYS A 67 1.35 18.47 -8.69
N ASN A 68 0.26 19.11 -9.10
CA ASN A 68 -0.94 19.25 -8.27
C ASN A 68 -1.62 17.90 -8.03
N THR A 69 -1.76 17.08 -9.07
CA THR A 69 -2.29 15.72 -8.94
C THR A 69 -1.43 14.86 -8.03
N CYS A 70 -0.10 14.90 -8.21
CA CYS A 70 0.84 14.16 -7.39
C CYS A 70 0.72 14.56 -5.91
N LYS A 71 0.71 15.87 -5.60
CA LYS A 71 0.49 16.39 -4.25
C LYS A 71 -0.84 15.93 -3.63
N LYS A 72 -1.91 15.85 -4.42
CA LYS A 72 -3.22 15.38 -3.94
C LYS A 72 -3.17 13.90 -3.55
N LEU A 73 -2.62 13.05 -4.41
CA LEU A 73 -2.47 11.61 -4.15
C LEU A 73 -1.61 11.34 -2.91
N ILE A 74 -0.52 12.09 -2.74
CA ILE A 74 0.34 11.98 -1.56
C ILE A 74 -0.44 12.30 -0.27
N LYS A 75 -1.24 13.38 -0.29
CA LYS A 75 -2.07 13.74 0.88
C LYS A 75 -3.11 12.67 1.22
N GLU A 76 -3.74 12.05 0.23
CA GLU A 76 -4.72 10.98 0.44
C GLU A 76 -4.11 9.71 1.03
N ILE A 77 -2.81 9.48 0.82
CA ILE A 77 -2.11 8.30 1.32
C ILE A 77 -1.50 8.54 2.70
N ILE A 78 -1.12 9.78 3.03
CA ILE A 78 -0.51 10.15 4.33
C ILE A 78 -1.58 10.45 5.41
N ASN A 79 -2.77 10.93 5.03
CA ASN A 79 -3.91 11.07 5.95
C ASN A 79 -4.67 9.76 6.14
#